data_AF-A0A6G8NTS2-F1
#
_entry.id   AF-A0A6G8NTS2-F1
#
_cell.length_a   1.000
_cell.length_b   1.000
_cell.length_c   1.000
_cell.angle_alpha   90.00
_cell.angle_beta   90.00
_cell.angle_gamma   90.00
#
_symmetry.space_group_name_H-M   'P 1'
#
loop_
_entity.id
_entity.type
_entity.pdbx_description
1 polymer ?
#
loop_
_entity_poly.entity_id
_entity_poly.type
_entity_poly.pdbx_seq_one_letter_code
_entity_poly.pdbx_strand_id
1 'polypeptide(L)'
;MKVTPHVAQNNSGRQSAVPESIAQSAGYAVSQQKRKLIEQGFGWAKSIGGMRQVMVRGLKKVDQMFVLTMAAYNLVRMRTLGEIRPLQPL
;
A
#
# COMPACT_ATOMS: atom_id res chain seq x y z
N MET A 1 9.30 20.26 -10.65
CA MET A 1 8.81 18.96 -11.15
C MET A 1 7.29 18.99 -11.13
N LYS A 2 6.59 18.84 -12.27
CA LYS A 2 5.12 18.73 -12.29
C LYS A 2 4.77 17.26 -12.05
N VAL A 3 4.41 16.92 -10.82
CA VAL A 3 3.95 15.57 -10.44
C VAL A 3 2.45 15.59 -10.33
N THR A 4 1.78 14.65 -11.01
CA THR A 4 0.32 14.49 -10.91
C THR A 4 -0.03 14.02 -9.49
N PRO A 5 -0.94 14.70 -8.78
CA PRO A 5 -1.26 14.37 -7.39
C PRO A 5 -1.86 12.96 -7.27
N HIS A 6 -1.34 12.18 -6.31
CA HIS A 6 -1.87 10.87 -5.91
C HIS A 6 -2.89 11.06 -4.77
N VAL A 7 -4.01 11.70 -5.07
CA VAL A 7 -5.07 12.00 -4.10
C VAL A 7 -6.41 11.57 -4.67
N ALA A 8 -7.23 10.89 -3.86
CA ALA A 8 -8.59 10.55 -4.26
C ALA A 8 -9.45 11.82 -4.36
N GLN A 9 -10.10 12.00 -5.51
CA GLN A 9 -11.11 13.01 -5.75
C GLN A 9 -12.31 12.69 -4.86
N ASN A 10 -12.69 13.65 -4.01
CA ASN A 10 -13.93 13.61 -3.27
C ASN A 10 -14.97 14.45 -4.01
N ASN A 11 -16.12 13.85 -4.31
CA ASN A 11 -17.19 14.47 -5.08
C ASN A 11 -18.44 14.69 -4.21
N SER A 12 -18.43 14.20 -2.96
CA SER A 12 -19.51 14.36 -1.99
C SER A 12 -19.10 15.36 -0.89
N GLY A 13 -19.78 16.51 -0.86
CA GLY A 13 -19.49 17.57 0.12
C GLY A 13 -18.25 18.39 -0.25
N ARG A 14 -17.17 18.29 0.53
CA ARG A 14 -15.94 19.08 0.27
C ARG A 14 -15.19 18.52 -0.93
N GLN A 15 -15.19 19.26 -2.03
CA GLN A 15 -14.47 18.86 -3.24
C GLN A 15 -12.95 18.82 -3.02
N SER A 16 -12.31 17.74 -3.46
CA SER A 16 -10.85 17.66 -3.53
C SER A 16 -10.32 18.57 -4.63
N ALA A 17 -9.13 19.13 -4.46
CA ALA A 17 -8.41 19.91 -5.48
C ALA A 17 -7.80 19.00 -6.57
N VAL A 18 -8.62 18.15 -7.18
CA VAL A 18 -8.24 17.27 -8.30
C VAL A 18 -9.07 17.68 -9.52
N PRO A 19 -8.45 18.33 -10.53
CA PRO A 19 -9.12 18.69 -11.76
C PRO A 19 -9.71 17.47 -12.47
N GLU A 20 -10.85 17.67 -13.14
CA GLU A 20 -11.57 16.60 -13.85
C GLU A 20 -10.72 15.96 -14.95
N SER A 21 -9.87 16.75 -15.63
CA SER A 21 -8.93 16.24 -16.62
C SER A 21 -7.90 15.25 -16.05
N ILE A 22 -7.55 15.37 -14.76
CA ILE A 22 -6.71 14.40 -14.05
C ILE A 22 -7.54 13.19 -13.67
N ALA A 23 -8.74 13.39 -13.13
CA ALA A 23 -9.63 12.31 -12.70
C ALA A 23 -10.03 11.36 -13.84
N GLN A 24 -10.18 11.89 -15.06
CA GLN A 24 -10.50 11.11 -16.27
C GLN A 24 -9.28 10.42 -16.91
N SER A 25 -8.07 10.70 -16.42
CA SER A 25 -6.86 10.09 -16.98
C SER A 25 -6.75 8.61 -16.61
N ALA A 26 -6.24 7.80 -17.55
CA ALA A 26 -5.94 6.38 -17.29
C ALA A 26 -4.95 6.20 -16.12
N GLY A 27 -3.97 7.12 -15.99
CA GLY A 27 -3.00 7.10 -14.89
C GLY A 27 -3.65 7.30 -13.52
N TYR A 28 -4.67 8.15 -13.43
CA TYR A 28 -5.43 8.35 -12.19
C TYR A 28 -6.25 7.11 -11.82
N ALA A 29 -6.90 6.46 -12.79
CA ALA A 29 -7.63 5.21 -12.54
C ALA A 29 -6.72 4.10 -11.99
N VAL A 30 -5.53 3.91 -12.59
CA VAL A 30 -4.52 2.95 -12.11
C VAL A 30 -4.04 3.32 -10.70
N SER A 31 -3.72 4.60 -10.49
CA SER A 31 -3.31 5.15 -9.20
C SER A 31 -4.30 4.82 -8.08
N GLN A 32 -5.60 5.02 -8.32
CA GLN A 32 -6.67 4.77 -7.36
C GLN A 32 -6.82 3.27 -7.04
N GLN A 33 -6.65 2.39 -8.03
CA GLN A 33 -6.64 0.94 -7.80
C GLN A 33 -5.43 0.51 -6.95
N LYS A 34 -4.23 1.01 -7.28
CA LYS A 34 -2.99 0.66 -6.57
C LYS A 34 -2.97 1.19 -5.14
N ARG A 35 -3.59 2.33 -4.86
CA ARG A 35 -3.69 2.91 -3.51
C ARG A 35 -4.25 1.91 -2.48
N LYS A 36 -5.21 1.06 -2.86
CA LYS A 36 -5.80 0.04 -1.98
C LYS A 36 -4.82 -1.05 -1.55
N LEU A 37 -3.75 -1.28 -2.33
CA LEU A 37 -2.76 -2.32 -2.02
C LEU A 37 -1.95 -1.97 -0.77
N ILE A 38 -1.68 -0.69 -0.52
CA ILE A 38 -0.92 -0.29 0.66
C ILE A 38 -1.70 -0.55 1.96
N GLU A 39 -3.02 -0.41 1.91
CA GLU A 39 -3.89 -0.66 3.06
C GLU A 39 -3.89 -2.12 3.48
N GLN A 40 -3.71 -3.06 2.54
CA GLN A 40 -3.58 -4.49 2.87
C GLN A 40 -2.33 -4.76 3.71
N GLY A 41 -1.18 -4.18 3.34
CA GLY A 41 0.06 -4.32 4.09
C GLY A 41 -0.05 -3.71 5.49
N PHE A 42 -0.60 -2.50 5.60
CA PHE A 42 -0.83 -1.86 6.90
C PHE A 42 -1.86 -2.60 7.76
N GLY A 43 -2.92 -3.15 7.15
CA GLY A 43 -3.90 -3.99 7.84
C GLY A 43 -3.28 -5.27 8.37
N TRP A 44 -2.50 -5.97 7.54
CA TRP A 44 -1.79 -7.18 7.94
C TRP A 44 -0.78 -6.92 9.05
N ALA A 45 0.01 -5.85 8.93
CA ALA A 45 0.99 -5.48 9.95
C ALA A 45 0.34 -5.20 11.31
N LYS A 46 -0.85 -4.58 11.33
CA LYS A 46 -1.58 -4.31 12.57
C LYS A 46 -2.23 -5.55 13.16
N SER A 47 -2.84 -6.40 12.32
CA SER A 47 -3.62 -7.56 12.77
C SER A 47 -2.76 -8.79 13.05
N ILE A 48 -1.74 -9.05 12.23
CA ILE A 48 -0.86 -10.22 12.31
C ILE A 48 0.54 -9.82 12.78
N GLY A 49 1.09 -8.74 12.23
CA GLY A 49 2.46 -8.28 12.50
C GLY A 49 2.69 -7.55 13.83
N GLY A 50 1.69 -7.51 14.72
CA GLY A 50 1.82 -6.89 16.06
C GLY A 50 1.96 -5.36 16.07
N MET A 51 1.80 -4.66 14.95
CA MET A 51 1.99 -3.20 14.88
C MET A 51 0.85 -2.39 15.51
N ARG A 52 -0.28 -3.02 15.86
CA ARG A 52 -1.38 -2.34 16.57
C ARG A 52 -0.96 -1.91 17.98
N GLN A 53 -0.17 -2.74 18.67
CA GLN A 53 0.34 -2.49 20.02
C GLN A 53 1.76 -3.05 20.12
N VAL A 54 2.75 -2.19 19.86
CA VAL A 54 4.16 -2.58 19.84
C VAL A 54 4.68 -2.81 21.26
N MET A 55 5.44 -3.89 21.47
CA MET A 55 5.95 -4.28 22.79
C MET A 55 7.33 -3.68 23.12
N VAL A 56 7.90 -2.89 22.21
CA VAL A 56 9.21 -2.24 22.36
C VAL A 56 9.06 -0.76 22.67
N ARG A 57 10.02 -0.18 23.41
CA ARG A 57 10.06 1.25 23.74
C ARG A 57 11.14 1.98 22.92
N GLY A 58 10.80 3.16 22.41
CA GLY A 58 11.68 4.06 21.67
C GLY A 58 11.58 3.93 20.15
N LEU A 59 11.59 5.07 19.45
CA LEU A 59 11.35 5.15 18.00
C LEU A 59 12.30 4.27 17.19
N LYS A 60 13.59 4.21 17.56
CA LYS A 60 14.58 3.38 16.87
C LYS A 60 14.21 1.88 16.87
N LYS A 61 13.69 1.37 17.99
CA LYS A 61 13.28 -0.05 18.09
C LYS A 61 11.98 -0.30 17.33
N VAL A 62 11.04 0.64 17.39
CA VAL A 62 9.78 0.57 16.64
C VAL A 62 10.05 0.58 15.13
N ASP A 63 10.97 1.41 14.65
CA ASP A 63 11.37 1.49 13.26
C ASP A 63 11.94 0.17 12.74
N GLN A 64 12.87 -0.43 13.48
CA GLN A 64 13.40 -1.77 13.16
C GLN A 64 12.30 -2.83 13.09
N MET A 65 11.38 -2.84 14.06
CA MET A 65 10.26 -3.77 14.08
C MET A 65 9.33 -3.56 12.90
N PHE A 66 9.04 -2.31 12.54
CA PHE A 66 8.22 -1.96 11.40
C PHE A 66 8.82 -2.46 10.08
N VAL A 67 10.12 -2.20 9.85
CA VAL A 67 10.83 -2.65 8.65
C VAL A 67 10.80 -4.18 8.55
N LEU A 68 11.08 -4.88 9.66
CA LEU A 68 11.03 -6.34 9.69
C LEU A 68 9.61 -6.88 9.39
N THR A 69 8.58 -6.30 9.99
CA THR A 69 7.18 -6.69 9.74
C THR A 69 6.77 -6.46 8.28
N MET A 70 7.18 -5.35 7.68
CA MET A 70 6.88 -5.07 6.28
C MET A 70 7.66 -5.98 5.31
N ALA A 71 8.90 -6.33 5.65
CA ALA A 71 9.67 -7.33 4.92
C ALA A 71 8.98 -8.70 4.97
N ALA A 72 8.50 -9.12 6.14
CA ALA A 72 7.74 -10.36 6.29
C ALA A 72 6.44 -10.35 5.48
N TYR A 73 5.69 -9.23 5.47
CA TYR A 73 4.52 -9.07 4.62
C TYR A 73 4.85 -9.24 3.13
N ASN A 74 5.97 -8.66 2.67
CA ASN A 74 6.40 -8.82 1.29
C ASN A 74 6.66 -10.29 0.94
N LEU A 75 7.27 -11.09 1.84
CA LEU A 75 7.47 -12.53 1.63
C LEU A 75 6.13 -13.28 1.50
N VAL A 76 5.19 -13.01 2.41
CA VAL A 76 3.84 -13.61 2.38
C VAL A 76 3.12 -13.26 1.07
N ARG A 77 3.21 -12.00 0.63
CA ARG A 77 2.62 -11.53 -0.63
C ARG A 77 3.28 -12.17 -1.86
N MET A 78 4.58 -12.43 -1.83
CA MET A 78 5.28 -13.07 -2.95
C MET A 78 4.82 -14.52 -3.17
N ARG A 79 4.36 -15.23 -2.13
CA ARG A 79 3.80 -16.58 -2.29
C ARG A 79 2.72 -16.64 -3.37
N THR A 80 1.76 -15.72 -3.35
CA THR A 80 0.67 -15.67 -4.34
C THR A 80 1.15 -15.29 -5.73
N LEU A 81 2.30 -14.62 -5.86
CA LEU A 81 2.88 -14.30 -7.17
C LEU A 81 3.58 -15.51 -7.79
N GLY A 82 4.16 -16.39 -6.97
CA GLY A 82 4.72 -17.66 -7.41
C GLY A 82 3.65 -18.58 -7.99
N GLU A 83 2.47 -18.62 -7.38
CA GLU A 83 1.31 -19.39 -7.88
C GLU A 83 0.77 -18.86 -9.23
N ILE A 84 0.91 -17.56 -9.49
CA ILE A 84 0.50 -16.93 -10.77
C ILE A 84 1.50 -17.25 -11.91
N ARG A 85 2.77 -17.56 -11.59
CA ARG A 85 3.77 -17.94 -12.59
C ARG A 85 3.67 -19.46 -12.81
N PRO A 86 3.17 -19.95 -13.97
CA PRO A 86 3.25 -21.38 -14.26
C PRO A 86 4.72 -21.79 -14.22
N LEU A 87 5.04 -22.83 -13.46
CA LEU A 87 6.35 -23.45 -13.47
C LEU A 87 6.55 -24.01 -14.89
N GLN A 88 7.28 -23.28 -15.74
CA GLN A 88 7.70 -23.81 -17.03
C GLN A 88 8.66 -24.97 -16.75
N PRO A 89 8.38 -26.19 -17.23
CA PRO A 89 9.35 -27.27 -17.13
C PRO A 89 10.58 -26.91 -17.97
N LEU A 90 11.77 -27.28 -17.45
CA LEU A 90 13.07 -27.12 -18.09
C LEU A 90 13.11 -27.78 -19.48
#